data_AF-A0A7C3G0A3-F1
#
_entry.id   AF-A0A7C3G0A3-F1
#
_cell.length_a   1.000
_cell.length_b   1.000
_cell.length_c   1.000
_cell.angle_alpha   90.00
_cell.angle_beta   90.00
_cell.angle_gamma   90.00
#
_symmetry.space_group_name_H-M   'P 1'
#
loop_
_entity.id
_entity.type
_entity.pdbx_description
1 polymer ?
#
loop_
_entity_poly.entity_id
_entity_poly.type
_entity_poly.pdbx_seq_one_letter_code
_entity_poly.pdbx_strand_id
1 'polypeptide(L)' 'LNKITSDDIAGRLRDYLEKRNMTVIGTIYQNQEIFESCLDGRPIRERAAAEDIDPVIDFLFP' A
#
# COMPACT_ATOMS: atom_id res chain seq x y z
N LEU A 1 0.44 -5.06 1.07
CA LEU A 1 1.61 -5.19 0.17
C LEU A 1 2.23 -3.82 0.00
N ASN A 2 3.55 -3.67 0.09
CA ASN A 2 4.21 -2.35 0.06
C ASN A 2 5.17 -2.24 -1.12
N LYS A 3 5.29 -1.04 -1.71
CA LYS A 3 6.16 -0.70 -2.84
C LYS A 3 5.87 -1.53 -4.10
N ILE A 4 4.60 -1.72 -4.40
CA ILE A 4 4.18 -2.49 -5.57
C ILE A 4 4.31 -1.64 -6.83
N THR A 5 4.95 -2.18 -7.86
CA THR A 5 5.19 -1.48 -9.13
C THR A 5 4.19 -1.84 -10.22
N SER A 6 3.44 -2.92 -10.07
CA SER A 6 2.41 -3.36 -11.02
C SER A 6 1.41 -4.32 -10.39
N ASP A 7 0.22 -4.41 -10.99
CA ASP A 7 -0.85 -5.34 -10.58
C ASP A 7 -0.44 -6.80 -10.71
N ASP A 8 0.38 -7.15 -11.70
CA ASP A 8 0.94 -8.50 -11.85
C ASP A 8 1.74 -8.92 -10.61
N ILE A 9 2.63 -8.04 -10.14
CA ILE A 9 3.43 -8.27 -8.94
C ILE A 9 2.52 -8.35 -7.70
N ALA A 10 1.50 -7.48 -7.63
CA ALA A 10 0.52 -7.51 -6.55
C ALA A 10 -0.20 -8.87 -6.48
N GLY A 11 -0.67 -9.38 -7.62
CA GLY A 11 -1.37 -10.66 -7.73
C GLY A 11 -0.48 -11.82 -7.29
N ARG A 12 0.74 -11.90 -7.84
CA ARG A 12 1.70 -12.96 -7.50
C ARG A 12 2.05 -12.99 -6.01
N LEU A 13 2.21 -11.81 -5.39
CA LEU A 13 2.49 -11.70 -3.95
C LEU A 13 1.27 -12.06 -3.10
N ARG A 14 0.07 -11.63 -3.51
CA ARG A 14 -1.18 -11.99 -2.84
C ARG A 14 -1.37 -13.50 -2.82
N ASP A 15 -1.27 -14.17 -3.97
CA ASP A 15 -1.39 -15.63 -4.08
C ASP A 15 -0.37 -16.36 -3.19
N TYR A 16 0.85 -15.84 -3.11
CA TYR A 16 1.91 -16.41 -2.28
C TYR A 16 1.59 -16.33 -0.78
N LEU A 17 1.00 -15.23 -0.33
CA LEU A 17 0.63 -15.00 1.07
C LEU A 17 -0.65 -15.75 1.45
N GLU A 18 -1.64 -15.80 0.57
CA GLU A 18 -2.90 -16.51 0.80
C GLU A 18 -2.67 -18.03 0.94
N LYS A 19 -1.75 -18.61 0.15
CA LYS A 19 -1.30 -20.01 0.33
C LYS A 19 -0.68 -20.31 1.69
N ARG A 20 -0.33 -19.28 2.46
CA ARG A 20 0.22 -19.36 3.82
C ARG A 20 -0.80 -18.95 4.89
N ASN A 21 -2.08 -18.84 4.51
CA ASN A 21 -3.15 -18.36 5.38
C ASN A 21 -2.89 -16.96 5.94
N MET A 22 -2.24 -16.09 5.15
CA MET A 22 -2.03 -14.69 5.50
C MET A 22 -2.98 -13.81 4.70
N THR A 23 -3.80 -13.02 5.39
CA THR A 23 -4.72 -12.06 4.77
C THR A 23 -3.96 -10.82 4.31
N VAL A 24 -4.16 -10.42 3.06
CA VAL A 24 -3.64 -9.16 2.52
C VAL A 24 -4.67 -8.06 2.74
N ILE A 25 -4.34 -7.10 3.60
CA ILE A 25 -5.25 -6.01 4.03
C ILE A 25 -5.22 -4.77 3.12
N GLY A 26 -4.36 -4.76 2.10
CA GLY A 26 -4.26 -3.65 1.14
C GLY A 26 -2.99 -3.71 0.30
N THR A 27 -2.84 -2.78 -0.64
CA THR A 27 -1.69 -2.63 -1.52
C THR A 27 -1.31 -1.16 -1.60
N ILE A 28 -0.04 -0.85 -1.35
CA ILE A 28 0.54 0.49 -1.49
C ILE A 28 1.47 0.45 -2.70
N TYR A 29 1.11 1.16 -3.75
CA TYR A 29 1.93 1.24 -4.95
C TYR A 29 3.15 2.13 -4.72
N GLN A 30 4.18 1.90 -5.53
CA GLN A 30 5.32 2.80 -5.58
C GLN A 30 4.86 4.16 -6.10
N ASN A 31 4.82 5.15 -5.21
CA ASN A 31 4.44 6.51 -5.53
C ASN A 31 5.52 7.48 -4.99
N GLN A 32 5.90 8.44 -5.82
CA GLN A 32 6.92 9.44 -5.50
C GLN A 32 6.50 10.39 -4.37
N GLU A 33 5.23 10.80 -4.32
CA GLU A 33 4.69 11.64 -3.25
C GLU A 33 4.79 10.97 -1.89
N ILE A 34 4.60 9.65 -1.79
CA ILE A 34 4.76 8.91 -0.52
C ILE A 34 6.21 9.06 -0.03
N PHE A 35 7.18 8.91 -0.93
CA PHE A 35 8.59 9.05 -0.60
C PHE A 35 8.93 10.48 -0.17
N GLU A 36 8.53 11.47 -0.96
CA GLU A 36 8.78 12.89 -0.67
C GLU A 36 8.11 13.33 0.64
N SER A 37 6.87 12.92 0.86
CA SER A 37 6.14 13.23 2.10
C SER A 37 6.83 12.65 3.34
N CYS A 38 7.33 11.41 3.25
CA CYS A 38 8.13 10.80 4.31
C CYS A 38 9.45 11.54 4.54
N LEU A 39 10.11 11.98 3.47
CA LEU A 39 11.37 12.71 3.53
C LEU A 39 11.21 14.10 4.16
N ASP A 40 10.14 14.81 3.78
CA ASP A 40 9.84 16.18 4.22
C ASP A 40 9.14 16.23 5.59
N GLY A 41 8.70 15.09 6.13
CA GLY A 41 7.94 15.03 7.38
C GLY A 41 6.55 15.68 7.28
N ARG A 42 5.91 15.60 6.12
CA ARG A 42 4.59 16.18 5.84
C ARG A 42 3.56 15.10 5.52
N PRO A 43 2.25 15.39 5.69
CA PRO A 43 1.20 14.51 5.21
C PRO A 43 1.25 14.32 3.69
N ILE A 44 0.76 13.17 3.23
CA ILE A 44 0.57 12.85 1.82
C ILE A 44 -0.55 13.74 1.27
N ARG A 45 -0.31 14.40 0.14
CA ARG A 45 -1.27 15.33 -0.47
C ARG A 45 -1.96 14.76 -1.69
N GLU A 46 -1.31 13.83 -2.39
CA GLU A 46 -1.91 13.20 -3.56
C GLU A 46 -2.99 12.19 -3.17
N ARG A 47 -4.17 12.35 -3.79
CA ARG A 47 -5.32 11.49 -3.58
C ARG A 47 -5.02 10.02 -3.93
N ALA A 48 -4.31 9.74 -5.02
CA ALA A 48 -4.00 8.36 -5.41
C ALA A 48 -3.11 7.65 -4.38
N ALA A 49 -2.15 8.36 -3.78
CA ALA A 49 -1.33 7.81 -2.70
C ALA A 49 -2.12 7.62 -1.39
N ALA A 50 -3.09 8.48 -1.12
CA ALA A 50 -3.98 8.34 0.03
C ALA A 50 -4.96 7.17 -0.14
N GLU A 51 -5.54 6.99 -1.33
CA GLU A 51 -6.50 5.91 -1.64
C GLU A 51 -5.91 4.51 -1.44
N ASP A 52 -4.59 4.35 -1.60
CA ASP A 52 -3.87 3.10 -1.31
C ASP A 52 -3.68 2.84 0.21
N ILE A 53 -3.56 3.91 1.00
CA ILE A 53 -3.16 3.86 2.41
C ILE A 53 -4.39 3.85 3.32
N ASP A 54 -5.41 4.64 3.00
CA ASP A 54 -6.61 4.80 3.83
C ASP A 54 -7.24 3.44 4.19
N PRO A 55 -7.44 2.48 3.26
CA PRO A 55 -8.00 1.17 3.61
C PRO A 55 -7.13 0.36 4.58
N VAL A 56 -5.80 0.55 4.51
CA VAL A 56 -4.86 -0.13 5.41
C VAL A 56 -4.94 0.48 6.82
N ILE A 57 -5.09 1.80 6.91
CA ILE A 57 -5.23 2.51 8.18
C ILE A 57 -6.59 2.20 8.81
N ASP A 58 -7.68 2.24 8.05
CA ASP A 58 -9.03 1.89 8.51
C ASP A 58 -9.10 0.45 9.04
N PHE A 59 -8.34 -0.47 8.44
CA PHE A 59 -8.23 -1.85 8.94
C PHE A 59 -7.49 -1.93 10.28
N LEU A 60 -6.42 -1.13 10.46
CA LEU A 60 -5.58 -1.16 11.66
C LEU A 60 -6.17 -0.37 12.83
N PHE A 61 -6.90 0.70 12.52
CA PHE A 61 -7.45 1.67 13.46
C PHE A 61 -8.92 1.98 13.12
N PRO A 62 -9.84 1.04 13.39
CA PRO A 62 -11.27 1.21 13.11
C PRO A 62 -11.96 2.26 13.98
#